data_AF-A0A316TFJ8-F1
#
_entry.id   AF-A0A316TFJ8-F1
#
_cell.length_a   1.000
_cell.length_b   1.000
_cell.length_c   1.000
_cell.angle_alpha   90.00
_cell.angle_beta   90.00
_cell.angle_gamma   90.00
#
_symmetry.space_group_name_H-M   'P 1'
#
loop_
_entity.id
_entity.type
_entity.pdbx_description
1 polymer ?
#
loop_
_entity_poly.entity_id
_entity_poly.type
_entity_poly.pdbx_seq_one_letter_code
_entity_poly.pdbx_strand_id
1 'polypeptide(L)'
;MRVPRWVAIGAALVAGMATSACAQSGDPAIDRAQHFYASVSHKDGAAACADLAPEARKALEQQEGKPCAEAILKQGLPDMVGEADVQVFGSMAQVTFPDETAFLSRYGDDWLLVAVGCEPATGDEPHDCSVEVG
;
A
#
# COMPACT_ATOMS: atom_id res chain seq x y z
N MET A 1 -38.95 -44.37 41.17
CA MET A 1 -40.19 -43.62 40.86
C MET A 1 -40.04 -43.00 39.48
N ARG A 2 -41.16 -42.80 38.78
CA ARG A 2 -41.34 -42.79 37.32
C ARG A 2 -40.66 -41.62 36.58
N VAL A 3 -39.94 -41.93 35.50
CA VAL A 3 -39.52 -40.98 34.45
C VAL A 3 -40.62 -40.87 33.39
N PRO A 4 -41.16 -39.66 33.09
CA PRO A 4 -42.08 -39.49 31.98
C PRO A 4 -41.30 -39.50 30.66
N ARG A 5 -41.48 -40.59 29.91
CA ARG A 5 -41.27 -40.65 28.45
C ARG A 5 -42.31 -39.73 27.81
N TRP A 6 -41.96 -39.10 26.68
CA TRP A 6 -42.69 -38.03 25.94
C TRP A 6 -42.07 -36.68 26.33
N VAL A 7 -41.13 -36.12 25.57
CA VAL A 7 -41.31 -35.54 24.23
C VAL A 7 -40.00 -35.69 23.45
N ALA A 8 -40.07 -36.32 22.28
CA ALA A 8 -39.08 -36.14 21.22
C ALA A 8 -39.35 -34.80 20.54
N ILE A 9 -38.30 -34.06 20.15
CA ILE A 9 -38.16 -33.25 18.91
C ILE A 9 -36.96 -32.30 19.07
N GLY A 10 -35.94 -32.55 18.25
CA GLY A 10 -35.15 -31.54 17.52
C GLY A 10 -34.33 -30.49 18.27
N ALA A 11 -33.00 -30.62 18.20
CA ALA A 11 -32.11 -29.53 17.75
C ALA A 11 -30.68 -30.03 17.64
N ALA A 12 -30.22 -30.28 16.42
CA ALA A 12 -28.82 -30.44 16.09
C ALA A 12 -28.11 -29.09 16.31
N LEU A 13 -27.38 -28.95 17.42
CA LEU A 13 -26.49 -27.82 17.64
C LEU A 13 -25.15 -28.11 16.95
N VAL A 14 -25.09 -27.79 15.67
CA VAL A 14 -23.82 -27.57 14.96
C VAL A 14 -23.28 -26.24 15.46
N ALA A 15 -22.40 -26.29 16.46
CA ALA A 15 -21.63 -25.13 16.91
C ALA A 15 -20.54 -24.83 15.86
N GLY A 16 -20.93 -24.14 14.79
CA GLY A 16 -20.02 -23.60 13.79
C GLY A 16 -19.16 -22.50 14.43
N MET A 17 -17.86 -22.74 14.45
CA MET A 17 -16.83 -21.76 14.80
C MET A 17 -16.91 -20.59 13.81
N ALA A 18 -17.46 -19.46 14.24
CA ALA A 18 -17.31 -18.20 13.54
C ALA A 18 -16.07 -17.49 14.09
N THR A 19 -14.90 -17.80 13.54
CA THR A 19 -13.72 -16.93 13.70
C THR A 19 -13.94 -15.72 12.79
N SER A 20 -14.57 -14.67 13.32
CA SER A 20 -14.52 -13.34 12.72
C SER A 20 -13.08 -12.84 12.84
N ALA A 21 -12.26 -13.13 11.83
CA ALA A 21 -11.01 -12.44 11.63
C ALA A 21 -11.35 -10.97 11.35
N CYS A 22 -11.18 -10.11 12.34
CA CYS A 22 -11.20 -8.67 12.13
C CYS A 22 -10.00 -8.36 11.24
N ALA A 23 -10.21 -8.30 9.93
CA ALA A 23 -9.26 -7.63 9.05
C ALA A 23 -9.28 -6.15 9.48
N GLN A 24 -8.18 -5.69 10.06
CA GLN A 24 -7.95 -4.26 10.24
C GLN A 24 -7.99 -3.66 8.83
N SER A 25 -9.08 -3.00 8.47
CA SER A 25 -9.24 -2.38 7.16
C SER A 25 -8.35 -1.14 7.14
N GLY A 26 -7.12 -1.29 6.65
CA GLY A 26 -6.24 -0.19 6.28
C GLY A 26 -6.81 0.56 5.06
N ASP A 27 -6.31 1.78 4.83
CA ASP A 27 -6.60 2.48 3.57
C ASP A 27 -5.77 1.84 2.45
N PRO A 28 -6.37 1.46 1.31
CA PRO A 28 -5.65 0.74 0.25
C PRO A 28 -4.51 1.57 -0.39
N ALA A 29 -4.55 2.90 -0.33
CA ALA A 29 -3.44 3.73 -0.80
C ALA A 29 -2.27 3.68 0.20
N ILE A 30 -2.56 3.69 1.51
CA ILE A 30 -1.54 3.49 2.56
C ILE A 30 -0.91 2.11 2.43
N ASP A 31 -1.73 1.06 2.33
CA ASP A 31 -1.27 -0.33 2.21
C ASP A 31 -0.33 -0.49 0.99
N ARG A 32 -0.69 0.15 -0.13
CA ARG A 32 0.14 0.15 -1.34
C ARG A 32 1.48 0.85 -1.14
N ALA A 33 1.47 2.04 -0.56
CA ALA A 33 2.70 2.79 -0.31
C ALA A 33 3.62 2.02 0.66
N GLN A 34 3.07 1.45 1.72
CA GLN A 34 3.82 0.64 2.69
C GLN A 34 4.43 -0.60 2.03
N HIS A 35 3.68 -1.30 1.16
CA HIS A 35 4.20 -2.46 0.43
C HIS A 35 5.38 -2.08 -0.48
N PHE A 36 5.31 -0.93 -1.15
CA PHE A 36 6.39 -0.41 -1.98
C PHE A 36 7.67 -0.17 -1.15
N TYR A 37 7.58 0.59 -0.05
CA TYR A 37 8.75 0.88 0.79
C TYR A 37 9.33 -0.37 1.43
N ALA A 38 8.48 -1.29 1.92
CA ALA A 38 8.93 -2.57 2.43
C ALA A 38 9.71 -3.35 1.35
N SER A 39 9.22 -3.38 0.11
CA SER A 39 9.92 -4.03 -1.01
C SER A 39 11.30 -3.42 -1.27
N VAL A 40 11.42 -2.08 -1.20
CA VAL A 40 12.71 -1.38 -1.33
C VAL A 40 13.66 -1.73 -0.19
N SER A 41 13.17 -1.73 1.06
CA SER A 41 13.93 -2.12 2.26
C SER A 41 14.44 -3.56 2.15
N HIS A 42 13.61 -4.47 1.64
CA HIS A 42 13.96 -5.87 1.40
C HIS A 42 14.83 -6.10 0.16
N LYS A 43 15.20 -5.04 -0.57
CA LYS A 43 15.93 -5.10 -1.84
C LYS A 43 15.21 -5.90 -2.93
N ASP A 44 13.89 -5.99 -2.85
CA ASP A 44 13.04 -6.57 -3.90
C ASP A 44 12.59 -5.47 -4.88
N GLY A 45 13.50 -5.12 -5.78
CA GLY A 45 13.23 -4.10 -6.80
C GLY A 45 12.13 -4.50 -7.78
N ALA A 46 11.87 -5.80 -7.98
CA ALA A 46 10.83 -6.26 -8.87
C ALA A 46 9.43 -6.01 -8.27
N ALA A 47 9.26 -6.33 -6.99
CA ALA A 47 8.05 -6.01 -6.24
C ALA A 47 7.83 -4.49 -6.14
N ALA A 48 8.87 -3.72 -5.81
CA ALA A 48 8.77 -2.26 -5.76
C ALA A 48 8.33 -1.66 -7.10
N CYS A 49 8.92 -2.13 -8.21
CA CYS A 49 8.53 -1.68 -9.54
C CYS A 49 7.14 -2.16 -10.00
N ALA A 50 6.53 -3.16 -9.35
CA ALA A 50 5.16 -3.55 -9.64
C ALA A 50 4.13 -2.57 -9.05
N ASP A 51 4.52 -1.84 -7.99
CA ASP A 51 3.67 -0.83 -7.35
C ASP A 51 3.78 0.55 -8.00
N LEU A 52 4.84 0.79 -8.77
CA LEU A 52 4.97 2.01 -9.57
C LEU A 52 4.01 1.99 -10.77
N ALA A 53 3.43 3.14 -11.06
CA ALA A 53 2.69 3.39 -12.29
C ALA A 53 3.57 3.11 -13.53
N PRO A 54 3.02 2.59 -14.63
CA PRO A 54 3.79 2.30 -15.85
C PRO A 54 4.63 3.47 -16.33
N GLU A 55 4.09 4.68 -16.24
CA GLU A 55 4.74 5.91 -16.65
C GLU A 55 5.91 6.28 -15.72
N ALA A 56 5.73 6.17 -14.40
CA ALA A 56 6.78 6.41 -13.41
C ALA A 56 7.93 5.40 -13.53
N ARG A 57 7.61 4.12 -13.75
CA ARG A 57 8.61 3.08 -14.03
C ARG A 57 9.45 3.43 -15.26
N LYS A 58 8.78 3.82 -16.33
CA LYS A 58 9.41 4.15 -17.60
C LYS A 58 10.25 5.43 -17.49
N ALA A 59 9.83 6.40 -16.69
CA ALA A 59 10.61 7.60 -16.40
C ALA A 59 11.91 7.25 -15.66
N LEU A 60 11.80 6.46 -14.58
CA LEU A 60 12.94 5.98 -13.81
C LEU A 60 13.95 5.20 -14.67
N GLU A 61 13.48 4.29 -15.51
CA GLU A 61 14.34 3.50 -16.41
C GLU A 61 15.12 4.39 -17.39
N GLN A 62 14.46 5.43 -17.93
CA GLN A 62 15.10 6.38 -18.84
C GLN A 62 16.12 7.26 -18.13
N GLN A 63 15.80 7.76 -16.93
CA GLN A 63 16.69 8.61 -16.14
C GLN A 63 17.95 7.85 -15.71
N GLU A 64 17.79 6.61 -15.23
CA GLU A 64 18.89 5.81 -14.69
C GLU A 64 19.67 5.02 -15.76
N GLY A 65 19.09 4.87 -16.95
CA GLY A 65 19.62 4.04 -18.03
C GLY A 65 19.71 2.55 -17.65
N LYS A 66 18.85 2.07 -16.76
CA LYS A 66 18.86 0.71 -16.20
C LYS A 66 17.43 0.16 -16.06
N PRO A 67 17.24 -1.17 -15.99
CA PRO A 67 15.94 -1.76 -15.66
C PRO A 67 15.40 -1.24 -14.33
N CYS A 68 14.07 -1.07 -14.22
CA CYS A 68 13.44 -0.46 -13.05
C CYS A 68 13.89 -1.14 -11.74
N ALA A 69 13.93 -2.47 -11.71
CA ALA A 69 14.28 -3.24 -10.52
C ALA A 69 15.69 -2.93 -9.97
N GLU A 70 16.62 -2.50 -10.84
CA GLU A 70 17.95 -2.04 -10.41
C GLU A 70 17.98 -0.54 -10.09
N ALA A 71 17.24 0.25 -10.86
CA ALA A 71 17.17 1.70 -10.74
C ALA A 71 16.53 2.13 -9.41
N ILE A 72 15.43 1.47 -9.01
CA ILE A 72 14.66 1.84 -7.82
C ILE A 72 15.46 1.66 -6.53
N LEU A 73 16.29 0.62 -6.47
CA LEU A 73 17.13 0.33 -5.29
C LEU A 73 18.30 1.31 -5.14
N LYS A 74 18.58 2.13 -6.16
CA LYS A 74 19.64 3.16 -6.15
C LYS A 74 19.15 4.54 -5.77
N GLN A 75 17.83 4.76 -5.71
CA GLN A 75 17.23 6.05 -5.37
C GLN A 75 17.49 6.47 -3.92
N GLY A 76 18.01 5.58 -3.07
CA GLY A 76 18.31 5.92 -1.68
C GLY A 76 17.07 6.23 -0.85
N LEU A 77 15.92 5.65 -1.23
CA LEU A 77 14.65 5.85 -0.54
C LEU A 77 14.76 5.39 0.92
N PRO A 78 14.16 6.13 1.86
CA PRO A 78 14.19 5.79 3.27
C PRO A 78 13.42 4.51 3.55
N ASP A 79 13.81 3.83 4.62
CA ASP A 79 13.02 2.72 5.17
C ASP A 79 11.80 3.32 5.88
N MET A 80 10.63 3.25 5.24
CA MET A 80 9.42 3.81 5.80
C MET A 80 8.76 2.86 6.79
N VAL A 81 8.82 3.25 8.06
CA VAL A 81 8.23 2.52 9.18
C VAL A 81 7.45 3.50 10.04
N GLY A 82 6.14 3.29 10.21
CA GLY A 82 5.35 4.08 11.15
C GLY A 82 3.97 4.45 10.66
N GLU A 83 3.37 5.40 11.37
CA GLU A 83 2.06 5.97 11.04
C GLU A 83 2.13 6.75 9.73
N ALA A 84 1.10 6.61 8.91
CA ALA A 84 0.95 7.32 7.65
C ALA A 84 -0.46 7.90 7.59
N ASP A 85 -0.55 9.13 7.08
CA ASP A 85 -1.82 9.80 6.81
C ASP A 85 -2.12 9.77 5.31
N VAL A 86 -3.40 9.76 4.94
CA VAL A 86 -3.83 9.75 3.55
C VAL A 86 -4.87 10.83 3.27
N GLN A 87 -4.69 11.53 2.15
CA GLN A 87 -5.67 12.44 1.57
C GLN A 87 -5.98 12.01 0.14
N VAL A 88 -7.27 11.75 -0.15
CA VAL A 88 -7.74 11.30 -1.45
C VAL A 88 -8.46 12.44 -2.18
N PHE A 89 -8.00 12.73 -3.39
CA PHE A 89 -8.54 13.74 -4.30
C PHE A 89 -9.01 13.07 -5.59
N GLY A 90 -10.21 12.49 -5.56
CA GLY A 90 -10.79 11.79 -6.70
C GLY A 90 -10.00 10.53 -7.07
N SER A 91 -9.23 10.58 -8.17
CA SER A 91 -8.37 9.49 -8.63
C SER A 91 -6.93 9.61 -8.15
N MET A 92 -6.59 10.63 -7.35
CA MET A 92 -5.26 10.84 -6.79
C MET A 92 -5.30 10.64 -5.28
N ALA A 93 -4.20 10.17 -4.71
CA ALA A 93 -3.99 10.11 -3.27
C ALA A 93 -2.60 10.62 -2.91
N GLN A 94 -2.53 11.30 -1.78
CA GLN A 94 -1.28 11.72 -1.14
C GLN A 94 -1.17 10.94 0.16
N VAL A 95 -0.09 10.17 0.31
CA VAL A 95 0.25 9.47 1.54
C VAL A 95 1.45 10.15 2.17
N THR A 96 1.29 10.64 3.40
CA THR A 96 2.34 11.36 4.12
C THR A 96 2.91 10.46 5.21
N PHE A 97 4.20 10.20 5.11
CA PHE A 97 5.03 9.56 6.14
C PHE A 97 5.81 10.64 6.90
N PRO A 98 6.43 10.29 8.05
CA PRO A 98 7.26 11.25 8.79
C PRO A 98 8.42 11.85 7.98
N ASP A 99 9.05 11.04 7.13
CA ASP A 99 10.27 11.43 6.41
C ASP A 99 10.04 11.84 4.94
N GLU A 100 8.86 11.56 4.38
CA GLU A 100 8.57 11.82 2.96
C GLU A 100 7.07 11.80 2.65
N THR A 101 6.70 12.29 1.46
CA THR A 101 5.37 12.12 0.88
C THR A 101 5.41 11.22 -0.36
N ALA A 102 4.45 10.31 -0.48
CA ALA A 102 4.21 9.53 -1.69
C ALA A 102 2.91 9.98 -2.38
N PHE A 103 2.91 9.99 -3.71
CA PHE A 103 1.73 10.28 -4.51
C PHE A 103 1.30 9.04 -5.30
N LEU A 104 0.01 8.75 -5.27
CA LEU A 104 -0.60 7.63 -5.95
C LEU A 104 -1.71 8.10 -6.88
N SER A 105 -1.95 7.30 -7.92
CA SER A 105 -3.10 7.45 -8.81
C SER A 105 -3.85 6.13 -8.93
N ARG A 106 -5.16 6.19 -9.17
CA ARG A 106 -5.99 5.02 -9.43
C ARG A 106 -5.78 4.51 -10.86
N TYR A 107 -5.33 3.26 -10.96
CA TYR A 107 -5.26 2.49 -12.20
C TYR A 107 -6.29 1.36 -12.13
N GLY A 108 -7.51 1.67 -12.58
CA GLY A 108 -8.65 0.76 -12.40
C GLY A 108 -9.08 0.71 -10.93
N ASP A 109 -9.11 -0.50 -10.36
CA ASP A 109 -9.46 -0.71 -8.96
C ASP A 109 -8.24 -0.64 -8.02
N ASP A 110 -7.03 -0.53 -8.58
CA ASP A 110 -5.77 -0.49 -7.85
C ASP A 110 -5.20 0.94 -7.72
N TRP A 111 -4.42 1.16 -6.66
CA TRP A 111 -3.55 2.33 -6.51
C TRP A 111 -2.15 2.00 -6.99
N LEU A 112 -1.53 2.89 -7.75
CA LEU A 112 -0.12 2.79 -8.13
C LEU A 112 0.59 4.10 -7.80
N LEU A 113 1.86 4.01 -7.41
CA LEU A 113 2.69 5.16 -7.08
C LEU A 113 3.13 5.88 -8.35
N VAL A 114 2.85 7.17 -8.42
CA VAL A 114 3.25 8.07 -9.52
C VAL A 114 4.42 8.95 -9.14
N ALA A 115 4.62 9.20 -7.84
CA ALA A 115 5.83 9.84 -7.33
C ALA A 115 6.20 9.33 -5.93
N VAL A 116 7.50 9.17 -5.68
CA VAL A 116 8.12 8.74 -4.42
C VAL A 116 9.45 9.45 -4.20
N GLY A 117 9.96 9.41 -2.98
CA GLY A 117 11.16 10.12 -2.57
C GLY A 117 10.92 11.62 -2.52
N CYS A 118 9.68 12.06 -2.23
CA CYS A 118 9.33 13.47 -2.20
C CYS A 118 9.57 14.03 -0.80
N GLU A 119 10.38 15.09 -0.70
CA GLU A 119 10.62 15.75 0.58
C GLU A 119 9.29 16.30 1.16
N PRO A 120 9.12 16.28 2.49
CA PRO A 120 7.97 16.91 3.15
C PRO A 120 7.91 18.39 2.78
N ALA A 121 6.79 18.84 2.21
CA ALA A 121 6.65 20.24 1.80
C ALA A 121 6.72 21.19 3.00
N THR A 122 7.57 22.21 2.90
CA THR A 122 7.55 23.38 3.80
C THR A 122 6.88 24.56 3.08
N GLY A 123 5.57 24.71 3.24
CA GLY A 123 4.80 25.80 2.60
C GLY A 123 4.20 25.41 1.25
N ASP A 124 4.09 26.36 0.32
CA ASP A 124 3.41 26.20 -0.97
C ASP A 124 4.38 25.84 -2.14
N GLU A 125 5.60 25.39 -1.85
CA GLU A 125 6.59 25.03 -2.88
C GLU A 125 6.25 23.65 -3.49
N PRO A 126 6.47 23.43 -4.81
CA PRO A 126 6.32 22.11 -5.42
C PRO A 126 7.22 21.07 -4.75
N HIS A 127 6.73 19.83 -4.62
CA HIS A 127 7.54 18.74 -4.07
C HIS A 127 8.70 18.38 -5.02
N ASP A 128 9.91 18.27 -4.49
CA ASP A 128 11.07 17.68 -5.18
C ASP A 128 11.09 16.17 -4.87
N CYS A 129 10.91 15.34 -5.91
CA CYS A 129 10.71 13.90 -5.79
C CYS A 129 11.85 13.13 -6.47
N SER A 130 12.35 12.09 -5.80
CA SER A 130 13.38 11.21 -6.40
C SER A 130 12.87 10.43 -7.62
N VAL A 131 11.58 10.08 -7.62
CA VAL A 131 10.91 9.47 -8.76
C VAL A 131 9.59 10.17 -8.99
N GLU A 132 9.34 10.61 -10.20
CA GLU A 132 8.08 11.25 -10.61
C GLU A 132 7.78 11.00 -12.09
N VAL A 133 6.51 11.15 -12.46
CA VAL A 133 6.10 11.23 -13.87
C VAL A 133 6.53 12.59 -14.42
N GLY A 134 7.43 12.58 -15.41
CA GLY A 134 7.83 13.77 -16.16
C GLY A 134 6.82 14.23 -17.21
#